data_AF-A0A5C3N127-F1
#
_entry.id   AF-A0A5C3N127-F1
#
_cell.length_a   1.000
_cell.length_b   1.000
_cell.length_c   1.000
_cell.angle_alpha   90.00
_cell.angle_beta   90.00
_cell.angle_gamma   90.00
#
_symmetry.space_group_name_H-M   'P 1'
#
loop_
_entity.id
_entity.type
_entity.pdbx_description
1 polymer ?
#
loop_
_entity_poly.entity_id
_entity_poly.type
_entity_poly.pdbx_seq_one_letter_code
_entity_poly.pdbx_strand_id
1 'polypeptide(L)'
;MSLHVLSDLSGNAGCNVEMDIGLDDAWESIPRCFLASSQDTLQSLSLESENLIIGYFRPGIDSDSLAELHFPRLKNLMLGRMAFDDEDKGRPVQKFIVSHKQNLERLVLKRCSMVCLSCNTAPEARWKDTFTRWAKELCCLREVEVFDHDYQLWEGEYDFCFEDPEWADLEDGEIAAFLAEDAAALQMLKNATKQRKS
;
A
#
# COMPACT_ATOMS: atom_id res chain seq x y z
N MET A 1 19.57 4.96 -8.22
CA MET A 1 19.43 3.50 -8.03
C MET A 1 17.95 3.18 -7.91
N SER A 2 17.49 2.11 -8.55
CA SER A 2 16.11 1.60 -8.48
C SER A 2 16.14 0.21 -7.88
N LEU A 3 15.28 -0.08 -6.91
CA LEU A 3 15.10 -1.42 -6.35
C LEU A 3 13.70 -1.92 -6.70
N HIS A 4 13.65 -3.11 -7.28
CA HIS A 4 12.42 -3.83 -7.60
C HIS A 4 12.43 -5.13 -6.80
N VAL A 5 11.45 -5.32 -5.93
CA VAL A 5 11.23 -6.60 -5.26
C VAL A 5 9.96 -7.21 -5.83
N LEU A 6 10.10 -8.38 -6.46
CA LEU A 6 9.04 -9.20 -7.01
C LEU A 6 9.16 -10.59 -6.40
N SER A 7 8.08 -11.12 -5.82
CA SER A 7 7.97 -12.51 -5.38
C SER A 7 7.07 -13.26 -6.35
N ASP A 8 7.60 -14.27 -7.04
CA ASP A 8 6.84 -15.10 -7.99
C ASP A 8 6.76 -16.56 -7.52
N LEU A 9 5.61 -17.18 -7.79
CA LEU A 9 5.30 -18.60 -7.56
C LEU A 9 4.97 -19.24 -8.93
N SER A 10 5.90 -19.17 -9.88
CA SER A 10 5.79 -19.94 -11.11
C SER A 10 6.94 -20.95 -11.19
N GLY A 11 6.62 -22.20 -10.81
CA GLY A 11 7.55 -23.32 -10.89
C GLY A 11 8.01 -23.54 -12.33
N ASN A 12 9.32 -23.38 -12.57
CA ASN A 12 9.94 -23.84 -13.80
C ASN A 12 11.21 -24.63 -13.48
N ALA A 13 11.23 -25.87 -13.99
CA ALA A 13 12.20 -26.89 -13.67
C ALA A 13 13.61 -26.52 -14.19
N GLY A 14 14.56 -26.41 -13.27
CA GLY A 14 15.97 -26.23 -13.60
C GLY A 14 16.81 -25.98 -12.35
N CYS A 15 17.25 -27.06 -11.70
CA CYS A 15 18.30 -27.11 -10.68
C CYS A 15 18.37 -25.91 -9.71
N ASN A 16 17.33 -25.74 -8.87
CA ASN A 16 17.37 -24.77 -7.78
C ASN A 16 17.44 -25.51 -6.44
N VAL A 17 18.28 -25.01 -5.54
CA VAL A 17 18.21 -25.35 -4.12
C VAL A 17 16.88 -24.76 -3.64
N GLU A 18 15.85 -25.61 -3.57
CA GLU A 18 14.60 -25.28 -2.89
C GLU A 18 14.90 -25.22 -1.39
N MET A 19 15.24 -24.02 -0.94
CA MET A 19 15.09 -23.65 0.46
C MET A 19 13.71 -23.03 0.56
N ASP A 20 12.75 -23.81 1.06
CA ASP A 20 11.42 -23.36 1.44
C ASP A 20 11.55 -22.41 2.65
N ILE A 21 12.00 -21.18 2.37
CA ILE A 21 11.81 -20.06 3.26
C ILE A 21 10.37 -19.67 2.99
N GLY A 22 9.44 -20.03 3.89
CA GLY A 22 8.04 -19.67 3.72
C GLY A 22 7.93 -18.20 3.30
N LEU A 23 7.37 -17.96 2.10
CA LEU A 23 7.41 -16.66 1.42
C LEU A 23 6.83 -15.51 2.27
N ASP A 24 6.04 -15.86 3.29
CA ASP A 24 5.52 -14.96 4.30
C ASP A 24 6.63 -14.24 5.09
N ASP A 25 7.71 -14.94 5.43
CA ASP A 25 8.79 -14.39 6.26
C ASP A 25 9.79 -13.56 5.43
N ALA A 26 9.77 -13.71 4.10
CA ALA A 26 10.61 -12.92 3.20
C ALA A 26 10.24 -11.43 3.23
N TRP A 27 8.94 -11.13 3.28
CA TRP A 27 8.43 -9.75 3.32
C TRP A 27 8.77 -9.03 4.62
N GLU A 28 8.81 -9.75 5.75
CA GLU A 28 9.27 -9.22 7.04
C GLU A 28 10.74 -8.79 7.01
N SER A 29 11.56 -9.49 6.22
CA SER A 29 12.99 -9.22 6.11
C SER A 29 13.33 -8.06 5.17
N ILE A 30 12.43 -7.68 4.25
CA ILE A 30 12.70 -6.66 3.22
C ILE A 30 13.16 -5.31 3.80
N PRO A 31 12.45 -4.72 4.78
CA PRO A 31 12.86 -3.44 5.36
C PRO A 31 14.28 -3.45 5.91
N ARG A 32 14.64 -4.49 6.66
CA ARG A 32 15.94 -4.58 7.36
C ARG A 32 17.08 -5.00 6.43
N CYS A 33 16.85 -6.00 5.58
CA CYS A 33 17.93 -6.64 4.83
C CYS A 33 18.24 -5.96 3.49
N PHE A 34 17.25 -5.31 2.87
CA PHE A 34 17.40 -4.78 1.50
C PHE A 34 17.20 -3.26 1.42
N LEU A 35 16.24 -2.74 2.19
CA LEU A 35 15.89 -1.33 2.16
C LEU A 35 16.83 -0.48 3.02
N ALA A 36 17.21 -0.96 4.21
CA ALA A 36 18.04 -0.19 5.15
C ALA A 36 19.41 0.23 4.59
N SER A 37 20.07 -0.61 3.79
CA SER A 37 21.39 -0.30 3.20
C SER A 37 21.34 0.74 2.08
N SER A 38 20.15 1.04 1.56
CA SER A 38 19.97 1.86 0.35
C SER A 38 19.52 3.29 0.66
N GLN A 39 19.40 3.67 1.93
CA GLN A 39 18.76 4.92 2.38
C GLN A 39 19.27 6.17 1.66
N ASP A 40 20.58 6.35 1.55
CA ASP A 40 21.17 7.59 1.03
C ASP A 40 21.13 7.74 -0.50
N THR A 41 20.86 6.66 -1.24
CA THR A 41 21.03 6.64 -2.70
C THR A 41 19.79 6.24 -3.48
N LEU A 42 18.80 5.63 -2.82
CA LEU A 42 17.58 5.16 -3.46
C LEU A 42 16.74 6.35 -3.93
N GLN A 43 16.42 6.34 -5.23
CA GLN A 43 15.57 7.38 -5.85
C GLN A 43 14.23 6.83 -6.33
N SER A 44 14.18 5.53 -6.57
CA SER A 44 12.98 4.83 -7.01
C SER A 44 12.85 3.52 -6.23
N LEU A 45 11.68 3.30 -5.65
CA LEU A 45 11.33 2.06 -4.95
C LEU A 45 10.03 1.50 -5.53
N SER A 46 10.06 0.22 -5.87
CA SER A 46 8.88 -0.56 -6.25
C SER A 46 8.77 -1.80 -5.37
N LEU A 47 7.68 -1.87 -4.62
CA LEU A 47 7.31 -3.03 -3.81
C LEU A 47 5.98 -3.55 -4.35
N GLU A 48 5.98 -4.76 -4.91
CA GLU A 48 4.78 -5.40 -5.46
C GLU A 48 4.87 -6.92 -5.30
N SER A 49 3.75 -7.55 -4.99
CA SER A 49 3.58 -9.00 -5.14
C SER A 49 2.56 -9.26 -6.23
N GLU A 50 2.75 -10.31 -7.00
CA GLU A 50 1.82 -10.66 -8.08
C GLU A 50 0.53 -11.29 -7.55
N ASN A 51 0.63 -12.05 -6.47
CA ASN A 51 -0.42 -12.96 -6.03
C ASN A 51 -0.88 -12.73 -4.58
N LEU A 52 -0.14 -11.95 -3.79
CA LEU A 52 -0.41 -11.77 -2.36
C LEU A 52 -0.59 -10.30 -2.02
N ILE A 53 -1.47 -10.02 -1.07
CA ILE A 53 -1.57 -8.70 -0.45
C ILE A 53 -0.65 -8.68 0.77
N ILE A 54 0.19 -7.65 0.84
CA ILE A 54 1.30 -7.54 1.79
C ILE A 54 0.97 -6.48 2.83
N GLY A 55 1.34 -6.74 4.08
CA GLY A 55 1.37 -5.72 5.12
C GLY A 55 0.25 -5.82 6.15
N TYR A 56 -0.60 -6.83 6.05
CA TYR A 56 -1.53 -7.22 7.12
C TYR A 56 -1.36 -8.72 7.41
N PHE A 57 -1.16 -9.05 8.69
CA PHE A 57 -0.84 -10.39 9.21
C PHE A 57 0.26 -11.16 8.44
N ARG A 58 -0.09 -11.95 7.40
CA ARG A 58 0.84 -12.70 6.53
C ARG A 58 0.40 -12.63 5.06
N PRO A 59 1.31 -12.36 4.10
CA PRO A 59 2.71 -11.95 4.30
C PRO A 59 2.79 -10.57 4.97
N GLY A 60 3.43 -10.53 6.14
CA GLY A 60 3.63 -9.33 6.93
C GLY A 60 4.74 -8.49 6.31
N ILE A 61 4.69 -7.18 6.52
CA ILE A 61 5.89 -6.34 6.41
C ILE A 61 6.23 -5.90 7.81
N ASP A 62 7.51 -5.89 8.18
CA ASP A 62 7.95 -5.37 9.46
C ASP A 62 7.59 -3.87 9.51
N SER A 63 6.46 -3.59 10.16
CA SER A 63 5.79 -2.29 10.17
C SER A 63 6.62 -1.23 10.88
N ASP A 64 7.29 -1.63 11.95
CA ASP A 64 8.14 -0.75 12.75
C ASP A 64 9.36 -0.36 11.92
N SER A 65 10.04 -1.35 11.33
CA SER A 65 11.18 -1.08 10.46
C SER A 65 10.79 -0.28 9.22
N LEU A 66 9.64 -0.57 8.59
CA LEU A 66 9.19 0.17 7.41
C LEU A 66 8.91 1.64 7.74
N ALA A 67 8.26 1.92 8.87
CA ALA A 67 7.94 3.28 9.28
C ALA A 67 9.20 4.10 9.66
N GLU A 68 10.26 3.44 10.11
CA GLU A 68 11.55 4.06 10.47
C GLU A 68 12.45 4.35 9.26
N LEU A 69 12.22 3.70 8.11
CA LEU A 69 13.03 3.92 6.92
C LEU A 69 12.80 5.31 6.32
N HIS A 70 13.90 6.03 6.10
CA HIS A 70 13.89 7.33 5.43
C HIS A 70 14.88 7.38 4.26
N PHE A 71 14.35 7.63 3.07
CA PHE A 71 15.08 7.76 1.83
C PHE A 71 15.11 9.23 1.39
N PRO A 72 16.12 10.02 1.79
CA PRO A 72 16.19 11.46 1.50
C PRO A 72 16.24 11.80 0.01
N ARG A 73 16.43 10.82 -0.87
CA ARG A 73 16.46 11.02 -2.32
C ARG A 73 15.31 10.33 -3.06
N LEU A 74 14.37 9.72 -2.35
CA LEU A 74 13.27 8.99 -2.98
C LEU A 74 12.32 9.95 -3.69
N LYS A 75 12.23 9.79 -5.00
CA LYS A 75 11.36 10.56 -5.90
C LYS A 75 10.20 9.74 -6.42
N ASN A 76 10.40 8.44 -6.63
CA ASN A 76 9.40 7.55 -7.21
C ASN A 76 9.09 6.42 -6.24
N LEU A 77 7.82 6.28 -5.87
CA LEU A 77 7.34 5.15 -5.06
C LEU A 77 6.21 4.45 -5.81
N MET A 78 6.34 3.13 -5.95
CA MET A 78 5.28 2.26 -6.42
C MET A 78 5.01 1.19 -5.36
N LEU A 79 3.74 1.06 -4.99
CA LEU A 79 3.24 0.03 -4.09
C LEU A 79 2.18 -0.77 -4.84
N GLY A 80 2.34 -2.08 -4.90
CA GLY A 80 1.41 -3.00 -5.53
C GLY A 80 0.96 -4.07 -4.54
N ARG A 81 -0.35 -4.31 -4.46
CA ARG A 81 -0.96 -5.25 -3.50
C ARG A 81 -0.49 -5.01 -2.06
N MET A 82 -0.51 -3.77 -1.62
CA MET A 82 -0.20 -3.42 -0.23
C MET A 82 -1.50 -3.17 0.53
N ALA A 83 -1.60 -3.73 1.72
CA ALA A 83 -2.62 -3.44 2.70
C ALA A 83 -2.31 -2.12 3.41
N PHE A 84 -3.33 -1.28 3.54
CA PHE A 84 -3.33 -0.01 4.24
C PHE A 84 -4.15 -0.14 5.51
N ASP A 85 -3.78 0.64 6.51
CA ASP A 85 -4.55 0.81 7.74
C ASP A 85 -4.60 -0.41 8.67
N ASP A 86 -3.43 -1.00 8.89
CA ASP A 86 -3.18 -1.79 10.09
C ASP A 86 -3.16 -0.82 11.29
N GLU A 87 -4.34 -0.51 11.86
CA GLU A 87 -4.51 0.38 13.02
C GLU A 87 -3.72 -0.12 14.23
N ASP A 88 -3.74 -1.44 14.47
CA ASP A 88 -3.01 -2.10 15.55
C ASP A 88 -1.51 -1.81 15.47
N LYS A 89 -0.97 -1.63 14.25
CA LYS A 89 0.43 -1.28 13.99
C LYS A 89 0.65 0.19 13.62
N GLY A 90 -0.37 1.04 13.84
CA GLY A 90 -0.27 2.49 13.66
C GLY A 90 -0.02 2.93 12.22
N ARG A 91 -0.58 2.24 11.22
CA ARG A 91 -0.63 2.68 9.81
C ARG A 91 0.76 2.87 9.17
N PRO A 92 1.61 1.83 9.15
CA PRO A 92 3.03 1.93 8.78
C PRO A 92 3.25 2.37 7.33
N VAL A 93 2.43 1.87 6.38
CA VAL A 93 2.56 2.22 4.96
C VAL A 93 2.25 3.70 4.73
N GLN A 94 1.20 4.23 5.35
CA GLN A 94 0.85 5.65 5.27
C GLN A 94 1.95 6.54 5.89
N LYS A 95 2.48 6.16 7.05
CA LYS A 95 3.60 6.86 7.69
C LYS A 95 4.84 6.86 6.81
N PHE A 96 5.18 5.71 6.22
CA PHE A 96 6.29 5.57 5.29
C PHE A 96 6.13 6.53 4.11
N ILE A 97 4.98 6.57 3.43
CA ILE A 97 4.74 7.49 2.32
C ILE A 97 4.90 8.96 2.76
N VAL A 98 4.27 9.33 3.88
CA VAL A 98 4.28 10.72 4.40
C VAL A 98 5.67 11.17 4.85
N SER A 99 6.52 10.27 5.36
CA SER A 99 7.89 10.60 5.74
C SER A 99 8.73 11.11 4.56
N HIS A 100 8.33 10.78 3.33
CA HIS A 100 9.00 11.19 2.09
C HIS A 100 8.36 12.42 1.42
N LYS A 101 7.43 13.10 2.09
CA LYS A 101 6.64 14.21 1.53
C LYS A 101 7.45 15.34 0.89
N GLN A 102 8.69 15.56 1.35
CA GLN A 102 9.58 16.61 0.84
C GLN A 102 10.26 16.26 -0.48
N ASN A 103 10.33 14.97 -0.84
CA ASN A 103 11.12 14.51 -1.99
C ASN A 103 10.30 13.69 -2.99
N LEU A 104 9.19 13.08 -2.55
CA LEU A 104 8.37 12.21 -3.36
C LEU A 104 7.67 12.99 -4.49
N GLU A 105 8.05 12.72 -5.73
CA GLU A 105 7.53 13.38 -6.94
C GLU A 105 6.46 12.52 -7.64
N ARG A 106 6.57 11.19 -7.57
CA ARG A 106 5.65 10.23 -8.21
C ARG A 106 5.23 9.12 -7.25
N LEU A 107 3.92 8.92 -7.14
CA LEU A 107 3.31 7.83 -6.36
C LEU A 107 2.42 6.98 -7.27
N VAL A 108 2.63 5.66 -7.25
CA VAL A 108 1.79 4.70 -7.94
C VAL A 108 1.26 3.67 -6.96
N LEU A 109 -0.06 3.51 -6.92
CA LEU A 109 -0.73 2.46 -6.17
C LEU A 109 -1.40 1.49 -7.15
N LYS A 110 -1.11 0.19 -7.03
CA LYS A 110 -1.71 -0.85 -7.86
C LYS A 110 -2.39 -1.88 -6.99
N ARG A 111 -3.71 -2.06 -7.12
CA ARG A 111 -4.48 -3.08 -6.39
C ARG A 111 -4.19 -3.04 -4.88
N CYS A 112 -4.15 -1.84 -4.32
CA CYS A 112 -3.91 -1.65 -2.89
C CYS A 112 -5.25 -1.60 -2.15
N SER A 113 -5.27 -2.11 -0.92
CA SER A 113 -6.52 -2.33 -0.18
C SER A 113 -6.50 -1.62 1.16
N MET A 114 -7.61 -1.04 1.58
CA MET A 114 -7.83 -0.67 2.98
C MET A 114 -8.31 -1.89 3.75
N VAL A 115 -7.65 -2.21 4.86
CA VAL A 115 -8.04 -3.35 5.71
C VAL A 115 -9.29 -2.99 6.49
N CYS A 116 -10.22 -3.93 6.54
CA CYS A 116 -11.47 -3.82 7.27
C CYS A 116 -11.55 -4.95 8.30
N LEU A 117 -11.61 -4.58 9.58
CA LEU A 117 -11.57 -5.52 10.70
C LEU A 117 -12.92 -6.22 10.95
N SER A 118 -13.99 -5.71 10.35
CA SER A 118 -15.36 -6.20 10.58
C SER A 118 -16.19 -6.04 9.31
N CYS A 119 -16.90 -7.10 8.94
CA CYS A 119 -17.86 -7.14 7.83
C CYS A 119 -19.16 -6.41 8.14
N ASN A 120 -19.46 -6.20 9.42
CA ASN A 120 -20.74 -5.64 9.86
C ASN A 120 -20.69 -4.13 10.09
N THR A 121 -19.57 -3.46 9.85
CA THR A 121 -19.41 -2.03 10.15
C THR A 121 -18.62 -1.36 9.06
N ALA A 122 -19.00 -0.13 8.69
CA ALA A 122 -18.22 0.68 7.75
C ALA A 122 -16.73 0.74 8.16
N PRO A 123 -15.79 0.85 7.19
CA PRO A 123 -14.37 0.97 7.50
C PRO A 123 -14.11 2.15 8.42
N GLU A 124 -13.35 1.92 9.49
CA GLU A 124 -12.89 3.01 10.36
C GLU A 124 -11.96 3.97 9.61
N ALA A 125 -11.14 3.43 8.72
CA ALA A 125 -10.32 4.21 7.81
C ALA A 125 -10.77 4.14 6.36
N ARG A 126 -10.74 5.31 5.74
CA ARG A 126 -11.23 5.50 4.38
C ARG A 126 -10.14 5.98 3.45
N TRP A 127 -10.26 5.56 2.19
CA TRP A 127 -9.45 6.10 1.11
C TRP A 127 -9.66 7.61 0.94
N LYS A 128 -10.90 8.12 1.10
CA LYS A 128 -11.21 9.56 1.11
C LYS A 128 -10.30 10.35 2.04
N ASP A 129 -10.15 9.90 3.28
CA ASP A 129 -9.35 10.59 4.30
C ASP A 129 -7.87 10.53 3.95
N THR A 130 -7.40 9.37 3.48
CA THR A 130 -6.03 9.16 3.03
C THR A 130 -5.68 10.07 1.84
N PHE A 131 -6.50 10.09 0.79
CA PHE A 131 -6.28 10.94 -0.38
C PHE A 131 -6.39 12.42 -0.05
N THR A 132 -7.37 12.82 0.77
CA THR A 132 -7.52 14.20 1.24
C THR A 132 -6.30 14.65 2.02
N ARG A 133 -5.79 13.79 2.91
CA ARG A 133 -4.58 14.05 3.69
C ARG A 133 -3.35 14.18 2.80
N TRP A 134 -3.15 13.25 1.86
CA TRP A 134 -2.04 13.28 0.92
C TRP A 134 -2.07 14.51 0.00
N ALA A 135 -3.25 14.97 -0.40
CA ALA A 135 -3.39 16.20 -1.17
C ALA A 135 -2.83 17.41 -0.40
N LYS A 136 -2.88 17.41 0.93
CA LYS A 136 -2.32 18.46 1.78
C LYS A 136 -0.84 18.22 2.11
N GLU A 137 -0.48 17.00 2.49
CA GLU A 137 0.83 16.70 3.08
C GLU A 137 1.93 16.42 2.06
N LEU A 138 1.62 15.78 0.93
CA LEU A 138 2.61 15.41 -0.09
C LEU A 138 2.88 16.57 -1.04
N CYS A 139 3.48 17.65 -0.52
CA CYS A 139 3.62 18.93 -1.23
C CYS A 139 4.48 18.86 -2.49
N CYS A 140 5.45 17.94 -2.56
CA CYS A 140 6.31 17.74 -3.72
C CYS A 140 5.74 16.75 -4.76
N LEU A 141 4.61 16.12 -4.47
CA LEU A 141 4.01 15.13 -5.36
C LEU A 141 3.46 15.81 -6.61
N ARG A 142 4.01 15.41 -7.76
CA ARG A 142 3.68 15.89 -9.10
C ARG A 142 2.83 14.88 -9.86
N GLU A 143 3.01 13.60 -9.61
CA GLU A 143 2.33 12.52 -10.33
C GLU A 143 1.74 11.50 -9.37
N VAL A 144 0.49 11.15 -9.61
CA VAL A 144 -0.23 10.13 -8.85
C VAL A 144 -1.04 9.26 -9.79
N GLU A 145 -0.82 7.95 -9.71
CA GLU A 145 -1.57 6.95 -10.44
C GLU A 145 -2.11 5.93 -9.44
N VAL A 146 -3.40 5.62 -9.53
CA VAL A 146 -4.07 4.62 -8.72
C VAL A 146 -4.84 3.75 -9.70
N PHE A 147 -4.40 2.50 -9.86
CA PHE A 147 -4.89 1.61 -10.91
C PHE A 147 -6.03 0.72 -10.49
N ASP A 148 -6.17 0.45 -9.18
CA ASP A 148 -7.28 -0.23 -8.53
C ASP A 148 -7.09 0.01 -7.03
N HIS A 149 -8.15 0.35 -6.31
CA HIS A 149 -8.14 0.43 -4.85
C HIS A 149 -9.48 -0.05 -4.32
N ASP A 150 -9.44 -0.84 -3.26
CA ASP A 150 -10.61 -1.51 -2.68
C ASP A 150 -10.53 -1.51 -1.15
N TYR A 151 -11.53 -2.15 -0.56
CA TYR A 151 -11.60 -2.48 0.85
C TYR A 151 -11.62 -3.99 0.94
N GLN A 152 -10.82 -4.56 1.84
CA GLN A 152 -10.77 -6.00 2.02
C GLN A 152 -11.03 -6.37 3.46
N LEU A 153 -11.94 -7.32 3.62
CA LEU A 153 -12.22 -7.98 4.88
C LEU A 153 -11.12 -8.99 5.15
N TRP A 154 -10.66 -9.00 6.39
CA TRP A 154 -9.76 -10.03 6.86
C TRP A 154 -10.46 -10.90 7.91
N GLU A 155 -10.95 -12.06 7.48
CA GLU A 155 -11.49 -13.08 8.39
C GLU A 155 -10.42 -14.14 8.71
N GLY A 156 -9.52 -13.83 9.64
CA GLY A 156 -8.65 -14.84 10.26
C GLY A 156 -7.58 -15.48 9.37
N GLU A 157 -7.06 -16.62 9.82
CA GLU A 157 -5.73 -17.13 9.43
C GLU A 157 -5.69 -17.83 8.06
N TYR A 158 -6.83 -18.14 7.41
CA TYR A 158 -6.81 -19.04 6.23
C TYR A 158 -7.86 -18.83 5.12
N ASP A 159 -8.71 -17.81 5.12
CA ASP A 159 -9.55 -17.56 3.93
C ASP A 159 -9.71 -16.07 3.66
N PHE A 160 -9.17 -15.65 2.52
CA PHE A 160 -9.52 -14.37 1.91
C PHE A 160 -10.98 -14.49 1.46
N CYS A 161 -11.92 -13.90 2.19
CA CYS A 161 -13.22 -13.59 1.65
C CYS A 161 -13.01 -12.51 0.58
N PHE A 162 -12.77 -12.94 -0.67
CA PHE A 162 -12.78 -12.09 -1.86
C PHE A 162 -14.20 -11.62 -2.22
N GLU A 163 -15.20 -12.04 -1.45
CA GLU A 163 -16.54 -11.51 -1.58
C GLU A 163 -16.49 -10.05 -1.16
N ASP A 164 -16.94 -9.17 -2.06
CA ASP A 164 -17.14 -7.74 -1.80
C ASP A 164 -17.69 -7.62 -0.38
N PRO A 165 -17.11 -6.79 0.50
CA PRO A 165 -17.70 -6.56 1.81
C PRO A 165 -19.15 -6.16 1.58
N GLU A 166 -20.06 -7.10 1.79
CA GLU A 166 -21.46 -6.81 1.98
C GLU A 166 -21.47 -6.12 3.33
N TRP A 167 -21.31 -4.80 3.29
CA TRP A 167 -21.47 -3.92 4.43
C TRP A 167 -22.92 -4.09 4.87
N ALA A 168 -23.20 -5.13 5.66
CA ALA A 168 -24.55 -5.64 5.87
C ALA A 168 -25.51 -4.58 6.46
N ASP A 169 -24.92 -3.56 7.08
CA ASP A 169 -25.61 -2.42 7.68
C ASP A 169 -25.76 -1.20 6.75
N LEU A 170 -25.13 -1.18 5.57
CA LEU A 170 -25.23 -0.09 4.59
C LEU A 170 -26.19 -0.44 3.47
N GLU A 171 -27.10 0.47 3.15
CA GLU A 171 -27.92 0.35 1.95
C GLU A 171 -27.05 0.54 0.68
N ASP A 172 -27.44 -0.07 -0.45
CA ASP A 172 -26.73 0.08 -1.75
C ASP A 172 -26.43 1.55 -2.09
N GLY A 173 -27.34 2.47 -1.74
CA GLY A 173 -27.18 3.91 -1.94
C GLY A 173 -26.07 4.52 -1.08
N GLU A 174 -25.85 4.00 0.12
CA GLU A 174 -24.80 4.45 1.04
C GLU A 174 -23.43 3.93 0.59
N ILE A 175 -23.35 2.68 0.12
CA ILE A 175 -22.12 2.12 -0.46
C ILE A 175 -21.73 2.93 -1.72
N ALA A 176 -22.68 3.24 -2.60
CA ALA A 176 -22.43 4.05 -3.78
C ALA A 176 -21.95 5.47 -3.42
N ALA A 177 -22.58 6.11 -2.44
CA ALA A 177 -22.14 7.41 -1.94
C ALA A 177 -20.73 7.33 -1.33
N PHE A 178 -20.45 6.28 -0.57
CA PHE A 178 -19.17 6.02 0.07
C PHE A 178 -18.03 5.92 -0.96
N LEU A 179 -18.20 5.13 -2.01
CA LEU A 179 -17.22 4.99 -3.10
C LEU A 179 -17.11 6.27 -3.94
N ALA A 180 -18.21 6.99 -4.15
CA ALA A 180 -18.20 8.27 -4.84
C ALA A 180 -17.36 9.33 -4.11
N GLU A 181 -17.39 9.33 -2.77
CA GLU A 181 -16.54 10.22 -1.97
C GLU A 181 -15.05 9.89 -2.09
N ASP A 182 -14.69 8.60 -2.10
CA ASP A 182 -13.31 8.15 -2.31
C ASP A 182 -12.81 8.58 -3.70
N ALA A 183 -13.63 8.37 -4.74
CA ALA A 183 -13.33 8.79 -6.11
C ALA A 183 -13.17 10.32 -6.23
N ALA A 184 -14.03 11.09 -5.56
CA ALA A 184 -13.94 12.55 -5.53
C ALA A 184 -12.64 13.01 -4.86
N ALA A 185 -12.26 12.41 -3.73
CA ALA A 185 -11.03 12.72 -3.03
C ALA A 185 -9.78 12.35 -3.86
N LEU A 186 -9.79 11.21 -4.55
CA LEU A 186 -8.72 10.85 -5.49
C LEU A 186 -8.60 11.86 -6.63
N GLN A 187 -9.73 12.33 -7.16
CA GLN A 187 -9.73 13.36 -8.20
C GLN A 187 -9.17 14.69 -7.67
N MET A 188 -9.49 15.07 -6.44
CA MET A 188 -8.89 16.26 -5.78
C MET A 188 -7.37 16.11 -5.65
N LEU A 189 -6.88 14.95 -5.23
CA LEU A 189 -5.45 14.65 -5.16
C LEU A 189 -4.80 14.76 -6.55
N LYS A 190 -5.37 14.15 -7.59
CA LYS A 190 -4.91 14.26 -8.99
C LYS A 190 -4.89 15.71 -9.50
N ASN A 191 -5.86 16.53 -9.10
CA ASN A 191 -5.89 17.94 -9.48
C ASN A 191 -4.80 18.74 -8.75
N ALA A 192 -4.59 18.49 -7.46
CA ALA A 192 -3.54 19.12 -6.67
C ALA A 192 -2.15 18.81 -7.23
N THR A 193 -1.91 17.57 -7.68
CA THR A 193 -0.62 17.19 -8.29
C THR A 193 -0.40 17.86 -9.65
N LYS A 194 -1.44 17.98 -10.48
CA LYS A 194 -1.38 18.73 -11.76
C LYS A 194 -1.02 20.20 -11.57
N GLN A 195 -1.60 20.86 -10.57
CA GLN A 195 -1.31 22.27 -10.26
C GLN A 195 0.14 22.52 -9.81
N ARG A 196 0.87 21.47 -9.37
CA ARG A 196 2.28 21.56 -8.97
C ARG A 196 3.26 21.28 -10.11
N LYS A 197 2.77 20.74 -11.23
CA LYS A 197 3.58 20.54 -12.44
C LYS A 197 3.77 21.84 -13.22
N SER A 198 2.88 22.83 -13.06
CA SER A 198 2.94 24.16 -13.68
C SER A 198 3.84 25.11 -12.90
#